data_AF-A0A7C5YSG4-F1
#
_entry.id   AF-A0A7C5YSG4-F1
#
_cell.length_a   1.000
_cell.length_b   1.000
_cell.length_c   1.000
_cell.angle_alpha   90.00
_cell.angle_beta   90.00
_cell.angle_gamma   90.00
#
_symmetry.space_group_name_H-M   'P 1'
#
loop_
_entity.id
_entity.type
_entity.pdbx_description
1 polymer ?
#
loop_
_entity_poly.entity_id
_entity_poly.type
_entity_poly.pdbx_seq_one_letter_code
_entity_poly.pdbx_strand_id
1 'polypeptide(L)'
;MSEDLERSYRQALDYLNRFIDYEKGLPPAYSPVSFNLERTARLLSSLGQPQEKYPCLLIAGTKGKGSTAAFLESILRASGRRTGLYTSPHLHTWRERIQVERRPIAKAEVVAWMERLRPLVEEMSARGEYGPPTYYEISTALALDYFAEKRVDVAILEVGLGGRLDATN
;
A
#
# COMPACT_ATOMS: atom_id res chain seq x y z
N MET A 1 -16.96 -10.71 -20.10
CA MET A 1 -16.05 -10.70 -18.93
C MET A 1 -15.24 -9.41 -18.77
N SER A 2 -15.01 -8.56 -19.79
CA SER A 2 -14.14 -7.38 -19.62
C SER A 2 -14.82 -6.13 -19.04
N GLU A 3 -16.10 -5.86 -19.34
CA GLU A 3 -16.77 -4.63 -18.88
C GLU A 3 -17.14 -4.63 -17.39
N ASP A 4 -17.64 -5.75 -16.89
CA ASP A 4 -18.01 -5.90 -15.47
C ASP A 4 -16.80 -5.78 -14.55
N LEU A 5 -15.67 -6.36 -14.96
CA LEU A 5 -14.40 -6.23 -14.24
C LEU A 5 -13.91 -4.78 -14.26
N GLU A 6 -14.00 -4.09 -15.40
CA GLU A 6 -13.59 -2.69 -15.49
C GLU A 6 -14.45 -1.77 -14.61
N ARG A 7 -15.74 -2.04 -14.51
CA ARG A 7 -16.66 -1.33 -13.61
C ARG A 7 -16.31 -1.59 -12.15
N SER A 8 -16.12 -2.85 -11.77
CA SER A 8 -15.79 -3.24 -10.39
C SER A 8 -14.44 -2.66 -9.96
N TYR A 9 -13.45 -2.69 -10.85
CA TYR A 9 -12.13 -2.09 -10.62
C TYR A 9 -12.22 -0.57 -10.39
N ARG A 10 -13.02 0.14 -11.20
CA ARG A 10 -13.27 1.57 -10.99
C ARG A 10 -13.95 1.83 -9.63
N GLN A 11 -14.98 1.07 -9.29
CA GLN A 11 -15.65 1.19 -7.99
C GLN A 11 -14.72 0.93 -6.79
N ALA A 12 -13.80 -0.02 -6.92
CA ALA A 12 -12.78 -0.30 -5.91
C ALA A 12 -11.83 0.90 -5.72
N LEU A 13 -11.37 1.52 -6.81
CA LEU A 13 -10.55 2.73 -6.75
C LEU A 13 -11.34 3.94 -6.25
N ASP A 14 -12.60 4.11 -6.65
CA ASP A 14 -13.47 5.19 -6.18
C ASP A 14 -13.67 5.11 -4.68
N TYR A 15 -13.86 3.90 -4.13
CA TYR A 15 -13.91 3.71 -2.69
C TYR A 15 -12.59 4.08 -2.02
N LEU A 16 -11.45 3.60 -2.54
CA LEU A 16 -10.13 3.95 -2.02
C LEU A 16 -9.89 5.48 -2.05
N ASN A 17 -10.35 6.16 -3.10
CA ASN A 17 -10.19 7.59 -3.29
C ASN A 17 -10.98 8.45 -2.28
N ARG A 18 -12.00 7.88 -1.61
CA ARG A 18 -12.72 8.57 -0.52
C ARG A 18 -11.85 8.85 0.71
N PHE A 19 -10.70 8.20 0.80
CA PHE A 19 -9.72 8.35 1.88
C PHE A 19 -8.54 9.25 1.48
N ILE A 20 -8.64 9.98 0.37
CA ILE A 20 -7.64 10.99 0.02
C ILE A 20 -7.92 12.26 0.82
N ASP A 21 -6.91 12.73 1.56
CA ASP A 21 -6.95 13.94 2.40
C ASP A 21 -6.91 15.24 1.56
N TYR A 22 -7.88 15.47 0.66
CA TYR A 22 -7.96 16.74 -0.08
C TYR A 22 -8.90 17.78 0.53
N GLU A 23 -9.91 17.41 1.33
CA GLU A 23 -10.95 18.36 1.78
C GLU A 23 -11.31 18.34 3.27
N LYS A 24 -10.86 17.34 4.04
CA LYS A 24 -11.16 17.27 5.48
C LYS A 24 -10.04 17.92 6.29
N GLY A 25 -10.00 19.25 6.26
CA GLY A 25 -9.21 20.13 7.12
C GLY A 25 -8.15 19.42 7.97
N LEU A 26 -6.95 19.26 7.40
CA LEU A 26 -5.80 18.76 8.14
C LEU A 26 -5.69 19.52 9.46
N PRO A 27 -5.70 18.87 10.64
CA PRO A 27 -4.99 19.45 11.77
C PRO A 27 -3.55 19.73 11.29
N PRO A 28 -2.93 20.84 11.73
CA PRO A 28 -1.68 21.33 11.17
C PRO A 28 -0.68 20.20 10.93
N ALA A 29 0.09 20.29 9.85
CA ALA A 29 0.97 19.25 9.26
C ALA A 29 1.99 18.58 10.21
N TYR A 30 1.97 18.92 11.50
CA TYR A 30 2.80 18.43 12.58
C TYR A 30 1.96 18.00 13.81
N SER A 31 0.72 17.54 13.61
CA SER A 31 -0.08 16.94 14.69
C SER A 31 0.20 15.43 14.78
N PRO A 32 0.41 14.89 16.00
CA PRO A 32 0.50 13.43 16.24
C PRO A 32 -0.75 12.65 15.76
N VAL A 33 -1.87 13.35 15.56
CA VAL A 33 -3.12 12.77 15.06
C VAL A 33 -3.05 12.52 13.55
N SER A 34 -2.34 13.36 12.79
CA SER A 34 -2.17 13.22 11.35
C SER A 34 -1.08 12.22 10.98
N PHE A 35 0.03 12.17 11.73
CA PHE A 35 1.13 11.23 11.51
C PHE A 35 1.31 10.29 12.71
N ASN A 36 0.70 9.11 12.65
CA ASN A 36 0.98 8.01 13.57
C ASN A 36 0.99 6.67 12.82
N LEU A 37 1.72 5.70 13.37
CA LEU A 37 1.79 4.34 12.84
C LEU A 37 0.63 3.46 13.34
N GLU A 38 -0.17 3.94 14.29
CA GLU A 38 -1.22 3.15 14.96
C GLU A 38 -2.31 2.68 13.98
N ARG A 39 -2.72 3.54 13.04
CA ARG A 39 -3.72 3.14 12.02
C ARG A 39 -3.18 2.01 11.15
N THR A 40 -1.97 2.14 10.62
CA THR A 40 -1.35 1.10 9.79
C THR A 40 -1.09 -0.17 10.60
N ALA A 41 -0.56 -0.06 11.81
CA ALA A 41 -0.27 -1.19 12.69
C ALA A 41 -1.54 -1.99 13.00
N ARG A 42 -2.67 -1.33 13.28
CA ARG A 42 -3.96 -1.99 13.51
C ARG A 42 -4.48 -2.68 12.25
N LEU A 43 -4.40 -2.02 11.10
CA LEU A 43 -4.83 -2.62 9.84
C LEU A 43 -4.01 -3.88 9.53
N LEU A 44 -2.69 -3.83 9.71
CA LEU A 44 -1.79 -4.97 9.54
C LEU A 44 -2.02 -6.07 10.59
N SER A 45 -2.32 -5.71 11.83
CA SER A 45 -2.69 -6.67 12.89
C SER A 45 -3.95 -7.46 12.51
N SER A 46 -4.98 -6.77 11.98
CA SER A 46 -6.21 -7.42 11.50
C SER A 46 -5.97 -8.34 10.28
N LEU A 47 -4.86 -8.14 9.57
CA LEU A 47 -4.44 -8.99 8.44
C LEU A 47 -3.48 -10.11 8.87
N GLY A 48 -3.21 -10.26 10.17
CA GLY A 48 -2.30 -11.27 10.69
C GLY A 48 -0.84 -10.98 10.37
N GLN A 49 -0.44 -9.71 10.51
CA GLN A 49 0.94 -9.21 10.41
C GLN A 49 1.68 -9.68 9.14
N PRO A 50 1.13 -9.41 7.93
CA PRO A 50 1.72 -9.90 6.69
C PRO A 50 3.16 -9.41 6.45
N GLN A 51 3.51 -8.23 6.97
CA GLN A 51 4.84 -7.64 6.88
C GLN A 51 5.94 -8.46 7.59
N GLU A 52 5.58 -9.40 8.48
CA GLU A 52 6.53 -10.24 9.20
C GLU A 52 6.86 -11.55 8.45
N LYS A 53 6.19 -11.81 7.31
CA LYS A 53 6.29 -13.09 6.58
C LYS A 53 7.43 -13.13 5.56
N TYR A 54 8.06 -12.00 5.27
CA TYR A 54 9.14 -11.87 4.30
C TYR A 54 10.04 -10.65 4.64
N PRO A 55 11.32 -10.66 4.25
CA PRO A 55 12.21 -9.52 4.47
C PRO A 55 11.82 -8.32 3.59
N CYS A 56 12.01 -7.11 4.13
CA CYS A 56 11.74 -5.85 3.45
C CYS A 56 13.01 -5.01 3.29
N LEU A 57 13.16 -4.37 2.13
CA LEU A 57 14.14 -3.32 1.87
C LEU A 57 13.41 -1.98 1.78
N LEU A 58 13.57 -1.13 2.80
CA LEU A 58 12.89 0.15 2.91
C LEU A 58 13.77 1.29 2.37
N ILE A 59 13.24 2.06 1.42
CA ILE A 59 13.98 3.10 0.70
C ILE A 59 13.37 4.47 1.00
N ALA A 60 14.08 5.24 1.83
CA ALA A 60 13.77 6.64 2.15
C ALA A 60 14.72 7.60 1.40
N GLY A 61 14.32 8.87 1.28
CA GLY A 61 15.16 9.91 0.66
C GLY A 61 14.37 10.96 -0.13
N THR A 62 14.99 12.11 -0.36
CA THR A 62 14.35 13.25 -1.04
C THR A 62 14.21 13.04 -2.55
N LYS A 63 15.19 12.36 -3.17
CA LYS A 63 15.24 12.08 -4.62
C LYS A 63 15.80 10.69 -4.86
N GLY A 64 15.45 10.10 -6.00
CA GLY A 64 16.00 8.82 -6.44
C GLY A 64 15.37 7.57 -5.81
N LYS A 65 14.46 7.67 -4.83
CA LYS A 65 13.81 6.52 -4.17
C LYS A 65 13.24 5.50 -5.16
N GLY A 66 12.30 5.91 -6.00
CA GLY A 66 11.70 5.03 -7.02
C GLY A 66 12.73 4.45 -8.00
N SER A 67 13.77 5.21 -8.39
CA SER A 67 14.85 4.70 -9.24
C SER A 67 15.68 3.63 -8.53
N THR A 68 16.08 3.87 -7.29
CA THR A 68 16.79 2.91 -6.44
C THR A 68 15.94 1.67 -6.20
N ALA A 69 14.64 1.83 -5.95
CA ALA A 69 13.71 0.72 -5.77
C ALA A 69 13.62 -0.16 -7.02
N ALA A 70 13.50 0.46 -8.20
CA ALA A 70 13.47 -0.25 -9.48
C ALA A 70 14.79 -0.97 -9.79
N PHE A 71 15.93 -0.37 -9.46
CA PHE A 71 17.25 -1.01 -9.65
C PHE A 71 17.42 -2.21 -8.71
N LEU A 72 17.06 -2.07 -7.44
CA LEU A 72 17.12 -3.18 -6.47
C LEU A 72 16.18 -4.32 -6.84
N GLU A 73 14.94 -4.02 -7.25
CA GLU A 73 14.00 -5.03 -7.76
C GLU A 73 14.59 -5.80 -8.93
N SER A 74 15.16 -5.09 -9.91
CA SER A 74 15.73 -5.71 -11.11
C SER A 74 16.90 -6.64 -10.78
N ILE A 75 17.81 -6.20 -9.90
CA ILE A 75 18.97 -7.00 -9.46
C ILE A 75 18.51 -8.25 -8.71
N LEU A 76 17.61 -8.10 -7.73
CA LEU A 76 17.14 -9.22 -6.92
C LEU A 76 16.35 -10.23 -7.76
N ARG A 77 15.50 -9.75 -8.66
CA ARG A 77 14.77 -10.62 -9.60
C ARG A 77 15.72 -11.35 -10.55
N ALA A 78 16.74 -10.67 -11.07
CA ALA A 78 17.77 -11.29 -11.91
C ALA A 78 18.57 -12.36 -11.15
N SER A 79 18.69 -12.24 -9.82
CA SER A 79 19.29 -13.28 -8.95
C SER A 79 18.40 -14.50 -8.67
N GLY A 80 17.19 -14.54 -9.24
CA GLY A 80 16.23 -15.63 -9.04
C GLY A 80 15.31 -15.46 -7.83
N ARG A 81 15.29 -14.28 -7.19
CA ARG A 81 14.35 -13.97 -6.10
C ARG A 81 12.99 -13.59 -6.68
N ARG A 82 11.94 -14.04 -6.04
CA ARG A 82 10.58 -13.57 -6.29
C ARG A 82 10.33 -12.24 -5.57
N THR A 83 10.39 -11.14 -6.31
CA THR A 83 10.35 -9.77 -5.76
C THR A 83 8.93 -9.22 -5.64
N GLY A 84 8.66 -8.50 -4.55
CA GLY A 84 7.57 -7.53 -4.45
C GLY A 84 8.11 -6.11 -4.54
N LEU A 85 7.44 -5.21 -5.26
CA LEU A 85 7.82 -3.80 -5.38
C LEU A 85 6.63 -2.90 -5.07
N TYR A 86 6.79 -2.03 -4.08
CA TYR A 86 5.82 -1.00 -3.71
C TYR A 86 6.40 0.40 -3.96
N THR A 87 5.79 1.17 -4.86
CA THR A 87 6.26 2.51 -5.25
C THR A 87 5.15 3.55 -5.33
N SER A 88 5.50 4.84 -5.18
CA SER A 88 4.54 5.93 -5.28
C SER A 88 5.18 7.25 -5.75
N PRO A 89 4.44 8.11 -6.49
CA PRO A 89 3.12 7.87 -7.09
C PRO A 89 3.18 6.92 -8.31
N HIS A 90 2.03 6.60 -8.90
CA HIS A 90 1.95 5.94 -10.21
C HIS A 90 1.92 6.96 -11.34
N LEU A 91 2.21 6.53 -12.58
CA LEU A 91 2.20 7.36 -13.77
C LEU A 91 0.96 7.15 -14.63
N HIS A 92 0.62 5.90 -15.00
CA HIS A 92 -0.50 5.63 -15.90
C HIS A 92 -1.64 4.85 -15.24
N THR A 93 -1.31 3.89 -14.37
CA THR A 93 -2.31 3.06 -13.69
C THR A 93 -1.95 2.86 -12.23
N TRP A 94 -2.95 2.93 -11.34
CA TRP A 94 -2.77 2.69 -9.91
C TRP A 94 -2.02 1.38 -9.60
N ARG A 95 -2.22 0.36 -10.43
CA ARG A 95 -1.57 -0.96 -10.32
C ARG A 95 -0.05 -0.88 -10.37
N GLU A 96 0.54 0.14 -10.99
CA GLU A 96 2.00 0.35 -10.99
C GLU A 96 2.57 0.46 -9.58
N ARG A 97 1.75 0.88 -8.60
CA ARG A 97 2.17 0.97 -7.21
C ARG A 97 2.53 -0.38 -6.60
N ILE A 98 1.95 -1.49 -7.06
CA ILE A 98 2.11 -2.81 -6.44
C ILE A 98 2.45 -3.82 -7.53
N GLN A 99 3.66 -4.39 -7.47
CA GLN A 99 4.13 -5.31 -8.50
C GLN A 99 4.77 -6.54 -7.87
N VAL A 100 4.58 -7.69 -8.51
CA VAL A 100 5.30 -8.93 -8.19
C VAL A 100 6.01 -9.40 -9.44
N GLU A 101 7.31 -9.67 -9.35
CA GLU A 101 8.17 -10.02 -10.50
C GLU A 101 8.04 -9.02 -11.66
N ARG A 102 8.00 -7.72 -11.32
CA ARG A 102 7.81 -6.59 -12.25
C ARG A 102 6.48 -6.61 -13.03
N ARG A 103 5.49 -7.38 -12.57
CA ARG A 103 4.13 -7.38 -13.12
C ARG A 103 3.19 -6.63 -12.17
N PRO A 104 2.50 -5.57 -12.64
CA PRO A 104 1.49 -4.89 -11.86
C PRO A 104 0.39 -5.85 -11.38
N ILE A 105 -0.10 -5.65 -10.16
CA ILE A 105 -1.26 -6.37 -9.60
C ILE A 105 -2.44 -6.38 -10.59
N ALA A 106 -3.11 -7.52 -10.76
CA ALA A 106 -4.22 -7.61 -11.71
C ALA A 106 -5.43 -6.83 -11.22
N LYS A 107 -6.26 -6.30 -12.14
CA LYS A 107 -7.49 -5.55 -11.77
C LYS A 107 -8.42 -6.38 -10.88
N ALA A 108 -8.59 -7.66 -11.19
CA ALA A 108 -9.40 -8.58 -10.41
C ALA A 108 -8.86 -8.78 -8.99
N GLU A 109 -7.53 -8.79 -8.83
CA GLU A 109 -6.90 -8.89 -7.52
C GLU A 109 -7.10 -7.59 -6.74
N VAL A 110 -6.98 -6.42 -7.36
CA VAL A 110 -7.30 -5.14 -6.70
C VAL A 110 -8.74 -5.14 -6.19
N VAL A 111 -9.71 -5.60 -6.99
CA VAL A 111 -11.12 -5.71 -6.56
C VAL A 111 -11.24 -6.63 -5.35
N ALA A 112 -10.73 -7.85 -5.43
CA ALA A 112 -10.80 -8.83 -4.35
C ALA A 112 -10.14 -8.31 -3.05
N TRP A 113 -9.00 -7.62 -3.18
CA TRP A 113 -8.32 -7.03 -2.03
C TRP A 113 -9.09 -5.88 -1.40
N MET A 114 -9.69 -5.02 -2.21
CA MET A 114 -10.53 -3.94 -1.69
C MET A 114 -11.79 -4.48 -1.02
N GLU A 115 -12.38 -5.57 -1.51
CA GLU A 115 -13.49 -6.26 -0.85
C GLU A 115 -13.08 -6.83 0.51
N ARG A 116 -11.87 -7.41 0.61
CA ARG A 116 -11.32 -7.92 1.87
C ARG A 116 -10.98 -6.82 2.88
N LEU A 117 -10.44 -5.68 2.42
CA LEU A 117 -10.02 -4.57 3.29
C LEU A 117 -11.19 -3.68 3.72
N ARG A 118 -12.23 -3.52 2.89
CA ARG A 118 -13.39 -2.67 3.15
C ARG A 118 -14.00 -2.85 4.56
N PRO A 119 -14.36 -4.06 5.02
CA PRO A 119 -14.96 -4.22 6.35
C PRO A 119 -14.01 -3.80 7.48
N LEU A 120 -12.70 -4.06 7.34
CA LEU A 120 -11.70 -3.65 8.33
C LEU A 120 -11.56 -2.13 8.41
N VAL A 121 -11.53 -1.47 7.25
CA VAL A 121 -11.46 -0.02 7.14
C VAL A 121 -12.72 0.65 7.72
N GLU A 122 -13.90 0.12 7.42
CA GLU A 122 -15.17 0.63 7.92
C GLU A 122 -15.30 0.46 9.44
N GLU A 123 -14.89 -0.70 9.97
CA GLU A 123 -14.84 -0.95 11.41
C GLU A 123 -13.90 0.03 12.13
N MET A 124 -12.67 0.19 11.63
CA MET A 124 -11.70 1.13 12.21
C MET A 124 -12.21 2.57 12.18
N SER A 125 -12.85 2.97 11.07
CA SER A 125 -13.44 4.31 10.92
C SER A 125 -14.57 4.56 11.93
N ALA A 126 -15.37 3.55 12.25
CA ALA A 126 -16.48 3.65 13.19
C ALA A 126 -16.03 3.71 14.66
N ARG A 127 -14.96 2.99 15.03
CA ARG A 127 -14.41 3.00 16.40
C ARG A 127 -13.84 4.36 16.81
N GLY A 128 -13.35 5.15 15.85
CA GLY A 128 -12.98 6.56 16.06
C GLY A 128 -11.70 6.82 16.87
N GLU A 129 -10.99 5.81 17.37
CA GLU A 129 -9.83 5.98 18.27
C GLU A 129 -8.67 6.77 17.63
N TYR A 130 -8.36 6.51 16.35
CA TYR A 130 -7.31 7.21 15.58
C TYR A 130 -7.84 7.84 14.28
N GLY A 131 -9.16 7.86 14.09
CA GLY A 131 -9.82 8.21 12.83
C GLY A 131 -9.76 7.10 11.76
N PRO A 132 -10.35 7.35 10.58
CA PRO A 132 -10.28 6.43 9.44
C PRO A 132 -8.84 6.30 8.93
N PRO A 133 -8.43 5.13 8.42
CA PRO A 133 -7.14 5.00 7.76
C PRO A 133 -7.10 5.83 6.47
N THR A 134 -5.93 6.39 6.15
CA THR A 134 -5.75 7.22 4.96
C THR A 134 -5.64 6.35 3.69
N TYR A 135 -5.80 6.97 2.53
CA TYR A 135 -5.53 6.34 1.22
C TYR A 135 -4.19 5.62 1.19
N TYR A 136 -3.15 6.23 1.76
CA TYR A 136 -1.78 5.70 1.72
C TYR A 136 -1.63 4.50 2.67
N GLU A 137 -2.22 4.56 3.85
CA GLU A 137 -2.21 3.46 4.83
C GLU A 137 -2.96 2.23 4.30
N ILE A 138 -4.13 2.42 3.68
CA ILE A 138 -4.90 1.34 3.05
C ILE A 138 -4.10 0.73 1.89
N SER A 139 -3.50 1.58 1.04
CA SER A 139 -2.69 1.12 -0.09
C SER A 139 -1.45 0.34 0.35
N THR A 140 -0.83 0.74 1.47
CA THR A 140 0.35 0.08 2.04
C THR A 140 -0.03 -1.28 2.62
N ALA A 141 -1.10 -1.37 3.41
CA ALA A 141 -1.59 -2.64 3.94
C ALA A 141 -1.98 -3.62 2.83
N LEU A 142 -2.61 -3.13 1.75
CA LEU A 142 -2.90 -3.94 0.57
C LEU A 142 -1.62 -4.51 -0.03
N ALA A 143 -0.60 -3.68 -0.25
CA ALA A 143 0.66 -4.11 -0.84
C ALA A 143 1.34 -5.21 0.00
N LEU A 144 1.40 -5.00 1.32
CA LEU A 144 2.04 -5.94 2.24
C LEU A 144 1.30 -7.28 2.30
N ASP A 145 -0.03 -7.27 2.41
CA ASP A 145 -0.78 -8.53 2.43
C ASP A 145 -0.77 -9.24 1.06
N TYR A 146 -0.76 -8.49 -0.04
CA TYR A 146 -0.57 -9.05 -1.37
C TYR A 146 0.78 -9.75 -1.51
N PHE A 147 1.87 -9.15 -1.03
CA PHE A 147 3.20 -9.76 -1.07
C PHE A 147 3.27 -11.03 -0.21
N ALA A 148 2.62 -11.04 0.95
CA ALA A 148 2.50 -12.22 1.80
C ALA A 148 1.76 -13.35 1.08
N GLU A 149 0.58 -13.07 0.51
CA GLU A 149 -0.22 -14.06 -0.22
C GLU A 149 0.54 -14.61 -1.43
N LYS A 150 1.24 -13.72 -2.14
CA LYS A 150 2.07 -14.11 -3.27
C LYS A 150 3.28 -14.90 -2.83
N ARG A 151 3.73 -14.86 -1.56
CA ARG A 151 4.98 -15.50 -1.10
C ARG A 151 6.19 -14.94 -1.84
N VAL A 152 6.37 -13.62 -1.77
CA VAL A 152 7.61 -13.00 -2.26
C VAL A 152 8.77 -13.40 -1.35
N ASP A 153 9.96 -13.53 -1.92
CA ASP A 153 11.19 -13.77 -1.15
C ASP A 153 11.70 -12.49 -0.49
N VAL A 154 11.37 -11.33 -1.06
CA VAL A 154 11.77 -10.01 -0.60
C VAL A 154 10.83 -8.94 -1.16
N ALA A 155 10.45 -7.97 -0.32
CA ALA A 155 9.71 -6.79 -0.74
C ALA A 155 10.61 -5.55 -0.73
N ILE A 156 10.53 -4.74 -1.78
CA ILE A 156 11.20 -3.44 -1.91
C ILE A 156 10.14 -2.37 -1.75
N LEU A 157 10.26 -1.56 -0.70
CA LEU A 157 9.26 -0.56 -0.30
C LEU A 157 9.84 0.84 -0.44
N GLU A 158 9.22 1.67 -1.28
CA GLU A 158 9.49 3.11 -1.32
C GLU A 158 8.64 3.81 -0.25
N VAL A 159 9.32 4.56 0.63
CA VAL A 159 8.69 5.47 1.58
C VAL A 159 7.95 6.58 0.83
N GLY A 160 6.71 6.87 1.23
CA GLY A 160 5.91 7.95 0.66
C GLY A 160 6.45 9.33 1.04
N LEU A 161 6.54 9.61 2.35
CA LEU A 161 7.03 10.88 2.88
C LEU A 161 7.87 10.69 4.15
N GLY A 162 9.08 11.25 4.16
CA GLY A 162 9.96 11.24 5.32
C GLY A 162 10.52 9.85 5.62
N GLY A 163 9.88 9.11 6.53
CA GLY A 163 10.27 7.75 6.92
C GLY A 163 9.77 7.35 8.31
N ARG A 164 10.11 8.13 9.35
CA ARG A 164 9.84 7.77 10.76
C ARG A 164 8.37 7.43 11.08
N LEU A 165 7.44 8.11 10.42
CA LEU A 165 5.98 7.98 10.63
C LEU A 165 5.27 7.63 9.32
N ASP A 166 6.01 7.09 8.36
CA ASP A 166 5.46 6.65 7.09
C ASP A 166 4.83 5.26 7.26
N ALA A 167 3.72 4.99 6.58
CA ALA A 167 3.01 3.71 6.70
C ALA A 167 3.87 2.48 6.33
N THR A 168 4.99 2.68 5.63
CA THR A 168 5.92 1.60 5.27
C THR A 168 6.96 1.28 6.35
N ASN A 169 7.01 2.04 7.46
CA ASN A 169 7.94 1.88 8.59
C ASN A 169 7.27 1.26 9.82
#